data_AF-A0A2J8MYY2-F1
#
_entry.id   AF-A0A2J8MYY2-F1
#
_cell.length_a   1.000
_cell.length_b   1.000
_cell.length_c   1.000
_cell.angle_alpha   90.00
_cell.angle_beta   90.00
_cell.angle_gamma   90.00
#
_symmetry.space_group_name_H-M   'P 1'
#
loop_
_entity.id
_entity.type
_entity.pdbx_description
1 polymer ?
#
loop_
_entity_poly.entity_id
_entity_poly.type
_entity_poly.pdbx_seq_one_letter_code
_entity_poly.pdbx_strand_id
1 'polypeptide(L)'
;MASLALLQRQFDVDILISGHTHKFEAFEHENKFYINPGSATGAYNALETNIIPSFVLMDIQASTVVTYVYQLIGDDVKVERIEYKKS
;
A
#
# COMPACT_ATOMS: atom_id res chain seq x y z
N MET A 1 5.66 3.82 12.01
CA MET A 1 6.81 4.10 11.13
C MET A 1 8.10 3.42 11.61
N ALA A 2 8.55 3.64 12.85
CA ALA A 2 9.82 3.05 13.33
C ALA A 2 9.92 1.51 13.16
N SER A 3 8.84 0.76 13.41
CA SER A 3 8.81 -0.70 13.24
C SER A 3 8.88 -1.15 11.77
N LEU A 4 8.13 -0.49 10.88
CA LEU A 4 8.16 -0.79 9.45
C LEU A 4 9.53 -0.46 8.83
N ALA A 5 10.14 0.66 9.23
CA ALA A 5 11.49 1.01 8.79
C ALA A 5 12.55 0.00 9.26
N LEU A 6 12.40 -0.53 10.48
CA LEU A 6 13.29 -1.59 10.97
C LEU A 6 13.12 -2.89 10.17
N LEU A 7 11.89 -3.32 9.87
CA LEU A 7 11.65 -4.50 9.02
C LEU A 7 12.18 -4.30 7.60
N GLN A 8 11.96 -3.12 7.01
CA GLN A 8 12.50 -2.78 5.70
C GLN A 8 14.02 -2.95 5.66
N ARG A 9 14.74 -2.44 6.67
CA ARG A 9 16.21 -2.57 6.78
C ARG A 9 16.66 -4.00 7.05
N GLN A 10 15.92 -4.75 7.87
CA GLN A 10 16.22 -6.15 8.16
C GLN A 10 16.06 -7.04 6.92
N PHE A 11 15.07 -6.74 6.07
CA PHE A 11 14.82 -7.48 4.84
C PHE A 11 15.61 -6.97 3.64
N ASP A 12 16.24 -5.79 3.77
CA ASP A 12 17.00 -5.13 2.71
C ASP A 12 16.19 -4.95 1.42
N VAL A 13 14.96 -4.43 1.53
CA VAL A 13 14.04 -4.25 0.39
C VAL A 13 13.87 -2.78 0.01
N ASP A 14 13.63 -2.50 -1.26
CA ASP A 14 13.28 -1.15 -1.75
C ASP A 14 11.80 -0.81 -1.54
N ILE A 15 10.95 -1.84 -1.57
CA ILE A 15 9.50 -1.74 -1.38
C ILE A 15 9.10 -2.71 -0.28
N LEU A 16 8.52 -2.22 0.81
CA LEU A 16 7.95 -3.05 1.88
C LEU A 16 6.42 -3.09 1.76
N ILE A 17 5.87 -4.29 1.55
CA ILE A 17 4.43 -4.53 1.53
C ILE A 17 3.99 -5.12 2.87
N SER A 18 2.97 -4.53 3.48
CA SER A 18 2.38 -4.96 4.75
C SER A 18 0.86 -4.98 4.66
N GLY A 19 0.18 -5.40 5.73
CA GLY A 19 -1.29 -5.51 5.78
C GLY A 19 -1.81 -5.28 7.20
N HIS A 20 -2.76 -6.12 7.63
CA HIS A 20 -3.35 -6.16 8.99
C HIS A 20 -4.24 -4.97 9.37
N THR A 21 -3.86 -3.73 9.06
CA THR A 21 -4.66 -2.54 9.41
C THR A 21 -5.99 -2.46 8.64
N HIS A 22 -6.12 -3.23 7.56
CA HIS A 22 -7.23 -3.17 6.58
C HIS A 22 -7.40 -1.79 5.93
N LYS A 23 -6.40 -0.91 6.06
CA LYS A 23 -6.40 0.43 5.51
C LYS A 23 -5.32 0.55 4.46
N PHE A 24 -5.71 1.01 3.27
CA PHE A 24 -4.75 1.34 2.23
C PHE A 24 -3.79 2.44 2.69
N GLU A 25 -2.49 2.23 2.46
CA GLU A 25 -1.45 3.24 2.62
C GLU A 25 -0.39 3.06 1.52
N ALA A 26 0.05 4.13 0.87
CA ALA A 26 1.23 4.12 0.02
C ALA A 26 2.01 5.41 0.22
N PHE A 27 3.25 5.31 0.69
CA PHE A 27 4.07 6.47 0.99
C PHE A 27 5.56 6.15 0.86
N GLU A 28 6.35 7.20 0.66
CA GLU A 28 7.81 7.14 0.67
C GLU A 28 8.35 7.57 2.04
N HIS A 29 9.32 6.82 2.54
CA HIS A 29 10.05 7.17 3.76
C HIS A 29 11.50 6.70 3.65
N GLU A 30 12.46 7.60 3.90
CA GLU A 30 13.90 7.32 3.75
C GLU A 30 14.27 6.72 2.38
N ASN A 31 13.67 7.25 1.30
CA ASN A 31 13.84 6.80 -0.09
C ASN A 31 13.40 5.35 -0.35
N LYS A 32 12.63 4.76 0.56
CA LYS A 32 12.03 3.43 0.45
C LYS A 32 10.51 3.56 0.36
N PHE A 33 9.89 2.65 -0.38
CA PHE A 33 8.46 2.71 -0.64
C PHE A 33 7.70 1.72 0.26
N TYR A 34 6.65 2.19 0.91
CA TYR A 34 5.85 1.39 1.83
C TYR A 34 4.43 1.29 1.28
N ILE A 35 3.91 0.06 1.18
CA ILE A 35 2.57 -0.20 0.67
C ILE A 35 1.81 -1.07 1.67
N ASN A 36 0.56 -0.71 1.90
CA ASN A 36 -0.46 -1.56 2.47
C ASN A 36 -1.64 -1.55 1.50
N PRO A 37 -2.04 -2.68 0.90
CA PRO A 37 -3.12 -2.70 -0.08
C PRO A 37 -4.50 -2.56 0.55
N GLY A 38 -4.61 -2.57 1.88
CA GLY A 38 -5.89 -2.60 2.59
C GLY A 38 -6.50 -4.01 2.60
N SER A 39 -7.83 -4.07 2.56
CA SER A 39 -8.59 -5.33 2.55
C SER A 39 -9.37 -5.44 1.25
N ALA A 40 -9.07 -6.44 0.42
CA ALA A 40 -9.72 -6.60 -0.89
C ALA A 40 -11.24 -6.85 -0.77
N THR A 41 -11.70 -7.38 0.35
CA THR A 41 -13.11 -7.70 0.60
C THR A 41 -13.83 -6.66 1.46
N GLY A 42 -13.12 -5.67 1.99
CA GLY A 42 -13.68 -4.75 2.98
C GLY A 42 -14.03 -5.41 4.32
N ALA A 43 -13.45 -6.57 4.63
CA ALA A 43 -13.69 -7.24 5.91
C ALA A 43 -13.33 -6.33 7.09
N TYR A 44 -14.14 -6.36 8.15
CA TYR A 44 -13.84 -5.66 9.41
C TYR A 44 -12.58 -6.23 10.08
N ASN A 45 -11.99 -5.46 10.97
CA ASN A 45 -10.99 -5.94 11.92
C ASN A 45 -11.41 -5.65 13.36
N ALA A 46 -10.59 -6.00 14.34
CA ALA A 46 -10.91 -5.83 15.76
C ALA A 46 -11.10 -4.36 16.19
N LEU A 47 -10.63 -3.39 15.41
CA LEU A 47 -10.58 -1.96 15.75
C LEU A 47 -11.46 -1.09 14.84
N GLU A 48 -11.79 -1.56 13.64
CA GLU A 48 -12.54 -0.80 12.63
C GLU A 48 -13.52 -1.72 11.89
N THR A 49 -14.74 -1.22 11.70
CA THR A 49 -15.85 -1.94 11.03
C THR A 49 -16.19 -1.34 9.67
N ASN A 50 -15.91 -0.06 9.46
CA ASN A 50 -16.15 0.65 8.21
C ASN A 50 -14.90 0.63 7.34
N ILE A 51 -14.64 -0.51 6.70
CA ILE A 51 -13.47 -0.71 5.85
C ILE A 51 -13.86 -0.52 4.38
N ILE A 52 -13.08 0.29 3.67
CA ILE A 52 -13.20 0.48 2.22
C ILE A 52 -12.47 -0.69 1.52
N PRO A 53 -13.16 -1.54 0.73
CA PRO A 53 -12.51 -2.58 -0.06
C PRO A 53 -11.44 -1.98 -0.97
N SER A 54 -10.23 -2.53 -0.93
CA SER A 54 -9.09 -1.98 -1.65
C SER A 54 -8.06 -3.02 -2.05
N PHE A 55 -7.41 -2.78 -3.19
CA PHE A 55 -6.25 -3.54 -3.63
C PHE A 55 -5.31 -2.65 -4.46
N VAL A 56 -4.10 -3.14 -4.70
CA VAL A 56 -3.05 -2.41 -5.40
C VAL A 56 -2.54 -3.23 -6.59
N LEU A 57 -2.34 -2.56 -7.73
CA LEU A 57 -1.64 -3.08 -8.89
C LEU A 57 -0.37 -2.25 -9.11
N MET A 58 0.79 -2.91 -9.13
CA MET A 58 2.08 -2.26 -9.38
C MET A 58 2.57 -2.60 -10.78
N ASP A 59 2.84 -1.57 -11.57
CA ASP A 59 3.55 -1.66 -12.83
C ASP A 59 5.02 -1.26 -12.59
N ILE A 60 5.94 -2.20 -12.85
CA ILE A 60 7.37 -2.04 -12.55
C ILE A 60 8.13 -1.97 -13.86
N GLN A 61 8.78 -0.83 -14.11
CA GLN A 61 9.62 -0.64 -15.29
C GLN A 61 10.96 0.00 -14.90
N ALA A 62 12.05 -0.75 -15.11
CA ALA A 62 13.40 -0.35 -14.75
C ALA A 62 13.50 0.09 -13.27
N SER A 63 13.76 1.37 -12.99
CA SER A 63 13.84 1.93 -11.64
C SER A 63 12.58 2.67 -11.21
N THR A 64 11.50 2.62 -11.99
CA THR A 64 10.24 3.29 -11.69
C THR A 64 9.14 2.26 -11.38
N VAL A 65 8.35 2.56 -10.36
CA VAL A 65 7.11 1.88 -10.00
C VAL A 65 5.95 2.84 -10.18
N VAL A 66 4.93 2.39 -10.91
CA VAL A 66 3.62 3.04 -10.96
C VAL A 66 2.64 2.18 -10.20
N THR A 67 2.08 2.72 -9.14
CA THR A 67 1.16 2.04 -8.23
C THR A 67 -0.25 2.54 -8.46
N TYR A 68 -1.12 1.65 -8.93
CA TYR A 68 -2.55 1.88 -9.10
C TYR A 68 -3.29 1.33 -7.88
N VAL A 69 -4.05 2.19 -7.24
CA VAL A 69 -4.82 1.87 -6.04
C VAL A 69 -6.28 1.85 -6.42
N TYR A 70 -6.94 0.72 -6.23
CA TYR A 70 -8.36 0.55 -6.50
C TYR A 70 -9.09 0.53 -5.17
N GLN A 71 -10.13 1.36 -5.05
CA GLN A 71 -10.98 1.43 -3.88
C GLN A 71 -12.45 1.39 -4.29
N LEU A 72 -13.26 0.61 -3.58
CA LEU A 72 -14.72 0.59 -3.77
C LEU A 72 -15.38 1.55 -2.78
N ILE A 73 -15.87 2.69 -3.27
CA ILE A 73 -16.54 3.71 -2.45
C ILE A 73 -18.02 3.72 -2.84
N GLY A 74 -18.87 3.19 -1.96
CA GLY A 74 -20.23 2.84 -2.34
C GLY A 74 -20.20 1.71 -3.37
N ASP A 75 -20.77 1.93 -4.55
CA ASP A 75 -20.74 0.97 -5.67
C ASP A 75 -19.77 1.40 -6.78
N ASP A 76 -19.01 2.49 -6.56
CA ASP A 76 -18.10 3.05 -7.55
C ASP A 76 -16.64 2.66 -7.27
N VAL A 77 -15.95 2.26 -8.34
CA VAL A 77 -14.51 1.99 -8.29
C VAL A 77 -13.74 3.30 -8.51
N LYS A 78 -13.04 3.76 -7.47
CA LYS A 78 -12.09 4.86 -7.55
C LYS A 78 -10.68 4.32 -7.81
N VAL A 79 -9.94 4.97 -8.70
CA VAL A 79 -8.54 4.61 -9.01
C VAL A 79 -7.63 5.79 -8.71
N GLU A 80 -6.56 5.56 -7.97
CA GLU A 80 -5.48 6.53 -7.73
C GLU A 80 -4.16 6.02 -8.32
N ARG A 81 -3.34 6.92 -8.86
CA ARG A 81 -2.02 6.60 -9.45
C ARG A 81 -0.92 7.29 -8.64
N ILE A 82 0.03 6.51 -8.15
CA ILE A 82 1.19 6.98 -7.39
C ILE A 82 2.45 6.52 -8.12
N GLU A 83 3.47 7.37 -8.20
CA GLU A 83 4.73 7.04 -8.84
C GLU A 83 5.87 7.08 -7.83
N TYR A 84 6.71 6.04 -7.83
CA TYR A 84 7.93 5.95 -7.04
C TYR A 84 9.11 5.66 -7.97
N LYS A 85 10.25 6.27 -7.70
CA LYS A 85 11.49 6.02 -8.43
C LYS A 85 12.58 5.62 -7.46
N LYS A 86 13.16 4.44 -7.66
CA LYS A 86 14.33 3.99 -6.92
C LYS A 86 15.49 4.96 -7.19
N SER A 87 16.10 5.44 -6.10
CA SER A 87 17.30 6.28 -6.10
C SER A 87 18.55 5.50 -6.50
#